data_AF-A0A7I8MW06-F1
#
_entry.id   AF-A0A7I8MW06-F1
#
_cell.length_a   1.000
_cell.length_b   1.000
_cell.length_c   1.000
_cell.angle_alpha   90.00
_cell.angle_beta   90.00
_cell.angle_gamma   90.00
#
_symmetry.space_group_name_H-M   'P 1'
#
loop_
_entity.id
_entity.type
_entity.pdbx_description
1 polymer ?
#
loop_
_entity_poly.entity_id
_entity_poly.type
_entity_poly.pdbx_seq_one_letter_code
_entity_poly.pdbx_strand_id
1 'polypeptide(L)'
;MGYHRQMRKEPAATEINTLGVCLGASTVSIVHIRKNPSPSSRPRVVDTSIHAHEGDPKKTLVNALNRFELSAFDGVAATGRRFRHFVNLTSIPEPEAVEMAYRFVKLPDIACPAIVSAGGETFMVYALSPSGQISNVLTGNKCASGTGEFLLQQLRRMDVSLEEAAEWAATETPYHVSGRCSVFCKSDCTHATNKGVPRPKVTAGLCQMMANKILELLKKVDRRHVMITGGTTRNRMMIEYLRKEIDDLIVPDEAPYFEALGAALWAMDNDTAVSPHITDLFHSEIASFDVLQPLSHFEDQVEFKSIGMDTPRSGDTCILGLDVGSTTTKAVLMRTSDNALLGTVYLRTSGDPVGASRKCYQAILEQIERRVDPKSLHIEGLGVCGSGRQIAGLHALTDGIMNEIIAHAAAAVYFDMGVDTIFEIGGQDAKYTYITNGVPSDYAMNEACSAGTGSFLEESALETLGVEMEAIADIALTGTAPRISMTSVPPLSPLILKMPSMRGSATRTSWPAWSIRFA
;
A
#
# COMPACT_ATOMS: atom_id res chain seq x y z
N MET A 1 -38.84 -32.33 68.25
CA MET A 1 -39.14 -32.80 66.89
C MET A 1 -39.63 -31.62 66.08
N GLY A 2 -38.93 -31.25 65.01
CA GLY A 2 -39.29 -30.12 64.16
C GLY A 2 -38.12 -29.71 63.26
N TYR A 3 -37.73 -30.57 62.33
CA TYR A 3 -36.77 -30.25 61.28
C TYR A 3 -37.53 -29.63 60.09
N HIS A 4 -37.38 -28.33 59.88
CA HIS A 4 -37.74 -27.68 58.62
C HIS A 4 -36.60 -27.89 57.62
N ARG A 5 -36.89 -28.67 56.56
CA ARG A 5 -35.99 -28.93 55.43
C ARG A 5 -36.02 -27.72 54.50
N GLN A 6 -35.02 -26.85 54.56
CA GLN A 6 -34.81 -25.81 53.54
C GLN A 6 -34.51 -26.50 52.20
N MET A 7 -35.37 -26.27 51.21
CA MET A 7 -35.09 -26.60 49.82
C MET A 7 -33.88 -25.79 49.35
N ARG A 8 -32.80 -26.47 48.96
CA ARG A 8 -31.74 -25.87 48.16
C ARG A 8 -32.34 -25.48 46.80
N LYS A 9 -32.32 -24.19 46.46
CA LYS A 9 -32.48 -23.73 45.08
C LYS A 9 -31.34 -24.31 44.26
N GLU A 10 -31.66 -25.04 43.19
CA GLU A 10 -30.71 -25.34 42.12
C GLU A 10 -30.17 -24.02 41.53
N PRO A 11 -28.87 -23.92 41.20
CA PRO A 11 -28.35 -22.73 40.54
C PRO A 11 -28.98 -22.63 39.15
N ALA A 12 -29.52 -21.47 38.81
CA ALA A 12 -29.99 -21.17 37.47
C ALA A 12 -28.82 -21.37 36.49
N ALA A 13 -29.01 -22.20 35.47
CA ALA A 13 -27.99 -22.50 34.49
C ALA A 13 -27.56 -21.20 33.78
N THR A 14 -26.35 -20.73 34.06
CA THR A 14 -25.77 -19.49 33.51
C THR A 14 -25.54 -19.64 32.02
N GLU A 15 -25.88 -18.60 31.26
CA GLU A 15 -25.59 -18.51 29.81
C GLU A 15 -24.08 -18.65 29.57
N ILE A 16 -23.69 -19.37 28.50
CA ILE A 16 -22.30 -19.49 28.07
C ILE A 16 -21.95 -18.26 27.23
N ASN A 17 -20.90 -17.56 27.60
CA ASN A 17 -20.40 -16.33 26.98
C ASN A 17 -19.01 -16.59 26.40
N THR A 18 -18.84 -16.36 25.10
CA THR A 18 -17.53 -16.54 24.46
C THR A 18 -17.18 -15.37 23.55
N LEU A 19 -15.88 -15.16 23.41
CA LEU A 19 -15.30 -14.09 22.60
C LEU A 19 -14.40 -14.68 21.52
N GLY A 20 -14.66 -14.33 20.27
CA GLY A 20 -13.81 -14.65 19.14
C GLY A 20 -13.09 -13.42 18.63
N VAL A 21 -11.80 -13.57 18.32
CA VAL A 21 -10.94 -12.50 17.80
C VAL A 21 -10.32 -12.95 16.49
N CYS A 22 -10.53 -12.24 15.39
CA CYS A 22 -9.80 -12.44 14.14
C CYS A 22 -8.71 -11.39 14.00
N LEU A 23 -7.46 -11.86 13.97
CA LEU A 23 -6.25 -11.06 13.75
C LEU A 23 -5.91 -11.09 12.26
N GLY A 24 -6.69 -10.30 11.52
CA GLY A 24 -6.60 -10.18 10.08
C GLY A 24 -5.36 -9.43 9.60
N ALA A 25 -5.29 -9.26 8.29
CA ALA A 25 -4.21 -8.58 7.60
C ALA A 25 -4.19 -7.06 7.79
N SER A 26 -5.40 -6.47 7.78
CA SER A 26 -5.63 -5.03 7.84
C SER A 26 -6.53 -4.65 9.02
N THR A 27 -7.19 -5.63 9.64
CA THR A 27 -8.24 -5.40 10.65
C THR A 27 -8.15 -6.40 11.80
N VAL A 28 -8.57 -5.94 12.99
CA VAL A 28 -8.92 -6.79 14.13
C VAL A 28 -10.44 -6.84 14.24
N SER A 29 -11.02 -8.03 14.12
CA SER A 29 -12.46 -8.24 14.28
C SER A 29 -12.75 -8.97 15.59
N ILE A 30 -13.76 -8.53 16.34
CA ILE A 30 -14.18 -9.15 17.60
C ILE A 30 -15.66 -9.50 17.51
N VAL A 31 -16.01 -10.71 17.94
CA VAL A 31 -17.39 -11.19 18.03
C VAL A 31 -17.62 -11.78 19.42
N HIS A 32 -18.62 -11.27 20.11
CA HIS A 32 -19.13 -11.82 21.37
C HIS A 32 -20.41 -12.58 21.08
N ILE A 33 -20.46 -13.85 21.47
CA ILE A 33 -21.67 -14.69 21.37
C ILE A 33 -22.11 -15.20 22.74
N ARG A 34 -23.43 -15.41 22.86
CA ARG A 34 -24.06 -16.06 24.02
C ARG A 34 -24.90 -17.24 23.60
N LYS A 35 -24.92 -18.29 24.43
CA LYS A 35 -25.80 -19.45 24.24
C LYS A 35 -26.44 -19.83 25.56
N ASN A 36 -27.76 -20.05 25.53
CA ASN A 36 -28.45 -20.60 26.69
C ASN A 36 -28.04 -22.06 26.83
N PRO A 37 -27.88 -22.59 28.06
CA PRO A 37 -27.41 -23.95 28.31
C PRO A 37 -28.34 -25.07 27.79
N SER A 38 -29.48 -24.73 27.15
CA SER A 38 -30.32 -25.71 26.47
C SER A 38 -29.65 -26.25 25.21
N PRO A 39 -29.63 -27.59 24.99
CA PRO A 39 -29.08 -28.20 23.77
C PRO A 39 -29.72 -27.70 22.47
N SER A 40 -30.97 -27.26 22.53
CA SER A 40 -31.72 -26.71 21.39
C SER A 40 -31.51 -25.21 21.16
N SER A 41 -30.78 -24.53 22.05
CA SER A 41 -30.53 -23.10 21.93
C SER A 41 -29.44 -22.83 20.90
N ARG A 42 -29.77 -22.09 19.85
CA ARG A 42 -28.78 -21.56 18.91
C ARG A 42 -28.03 -20.40 19.56
N PRO A 43 -26.69 -20.33 19.45
CA PRO A 43 -25.92 -19.16 19.85
C PRO A 43 -26.46 -17.88 19.22
N ARG A 44 -26.35 -16.76 19.93
CA ARG A 44 -26.73 -15.43 19.48
C ARG A 44 -25.52 -14.51 19.52
N VAL A 45 -25.32 -13.74 18.46
CA VAL A 45 -24.32 -12.67 18.43
C VAL A 45 -24.84 -11.50 19.27
N VAL A 46 -24.03 -11.07 20.25
CA VAL A 46 -24.38 -10.00 21.20
C VAL A 46 -23.71 -8.69 20.83
N ASP A 47 -22.44 -8.76 20.44
CA ASP A 47 -21.66 -7.59 20.06
C ASP A 47 -20.64 -7.97 18.98
N THR A 48 -20.41 -7.04 18.06
CA THR A 48 -19.43 -7.17 16.98
C THR A 48 -18.69 -5.86 16.80
N SER A 49 -17.38 -5.92 16.60
CA SER A 49 -16.61 -4.73 16.21
C SER A 49 -15.50 -5.10 15.25
N ILE A 50 -15.15 -4.18 14.37
CA ILE A 50 -14.09 -4.35 13.37
C ILE A 50 -13.26 -3.06 13.39
N HIS A 51 -11.96 -3.20 13.62
CA HIS A 51 -11.03 -2.09 13.77
C HIS A 51 -9.94 -2.21 12.72
N ALA A 52 -9.80 -1.22 11.84
CA ALA A 52 -8.62 -1.11 10.98
C ALA A 52 -7.42 -0.81 11.87
N HIS A 53 -6.32 -1.55 11.67
CA HIS A 53 -5.15 -1.40 12.54
C HIS A 53 -4.04 -0.52 11.96
N GLU A 54 -4.13 -0.14 10.68
CA GLU A 54 -3.24 0.86 10.05
C GLU A 54 -1.75 0.65 10.39
N GLY A 55 -1.27 -0.58 10.18
CA GLY A 55 0.12 -0.95 10.50
C GLY A 55 0.44 -1.28 11.97
N ASP A 56 -0.43 -0.98 12.94
CA ASP A 56 -0.26 -1.29 14.38
C ASP A 56 -1.33 -2.26 14.93
N PRO A 57 -1.27 -3.55 14.56
CA PRO A 57 -2.21 -4.56 15.05
C PRO A 57 -2.13 -4.78 16.56
N LYS A 58 -0.98 -4.51 17.19
CA LYS A 58 -0.77 -4.69 18.63
C LYS A 58 -1.58 -3.67 19.43
N LYS A 59 -1.40 -2.38 19.16
CA LYS A 59 -2.15 -1.31 19.82
C LYS A 59 -3.64 -1.44 19.54
N THR A 60 -3.99 -1.78 18.30
CA THR A 60 -5.39 -1.94 17.89
C THR A 60 -6.08 -3.08 18.64
N LEU A 61 -5.41 -4.24 18.77
CA LEU A 61 -5.92 -5.35 19.54
C LEU A 61 -6.12 -4.98 21.03
N VAL A 62 -5.14 -4.33 21.64
CA VAL A 62 -5.24 -3.86 23.03
C VAL A 62 -6.43 -2.93 23.21
N ASN A 63 -6.57 -1.93 22.35
CA ASN A 63 -7.69 -0.99 22.42
C ASN A 63 -9.05 -1.68 22.21
N ALA A 64 -9.11 -2.63 21.27
CA ALA A 64 -10.34 -3.36 20.97
C ALA A 64 -10.76 -4.30 22.12
N LEU A 65 -9.80 -4.85 22.87
CA LEU A 65 -10.04 -5.71 24.04
C LEU A 65 -10.23 -4.94 25.35
N ASN A 66 -9.72 -3.70 25.48
CA ASN A 66 -9.83 -2.89 26.70
C ASN A 66 -11.28 -2.61 27.15
N ARG A 67 -12.25 -2.73 26.23
CA ARG A 67 -13.69 -2.59 26.54
C ARG A 67 -14.30 -3.83 27.17
N PHE A 68 -13.55 -4.92 27.31
CA PHE A 68 -14.00 -6.21 27.81
C PHE A 68 -13.22 -6.62 29.06
N GLU A 69 -13.93 -7.19 30.02
CA GLU A 69 -13.32 -7.95 31.12
C GLU A 69 -13.14 -9.40 30.66
N LEU A 70 -11.94 -9.77 30.22
CA LEU A 70 -11.69 -11.09 29.61
C LEU A 70 -11.99 -12.26 30.55
N SER A 71 -11.79 -12.06 31.86
CA SER A 71 -12.14 -13.04 32.91
C SER A 71 -13.64 -13.30 33.07
N ALA A 72 -14.50 -12.46 32.48
CA ALA A 72 -15.95 -12.66 32.51
C ALA A 72 -16.46 -13.57 31.38
N PHE A 73 -15.60 -13.98 30.45
CA PHE A 73 -15.95 -14.91 29.38
C PHE A 73 -15.61 -16.35 29.78
N ASP A 74 -16.50 -17.28 29.44
CA ASP A 74 -16.29 -18.71 29.63
C ASP A 74 -15.22 -19.25 28.66
N GLY A 75 -15.01 -18.56 27.52
CA GLY A 75 -13.91 -18.86 26.62
C GLY A 75 -13.56 -17.74 25.64
N VAL A 76 -12.27 -17.65 25.30
CA VAL A 76 -11.73 -16.69 24.34
C VAL A 76 -10.83 -17.41 23.35
N ALA A 77 -11.10 -17.25 22.05
CA ALA A 77 -10.25 -17.80 20.99
C ALA A 77 -9.88 -16.76 19.94
N ALA A 78 -8.66 -16.90 19.43
CA ALA A 78 -8.12 -16.09 18.35
C ALA A 78 -7.99 -16.89 17.04
N THR A 79 -8.11 -16.21 15.91
CA THR A 79 -7.78 -16.74 14.59
C THR A 79 -7.10 -15.65 13.75
N GLY A 80 -6.92 -15.88 12.46
CA GLY A 80 -6.19 -15.00 11.54
C GLY A 80 -4.91 -15.67 11.04
N ARG A 81 -3.93 -14.90 10.59
CA ARG A 81 -2.74 -15.46 9.90
C ARG A 81 -1.51 -15.52 10.81
N ARG A 82 -0.49 -14.69 10.54
CA ARG A 82 0.77 -14.72 11.32
C ARG A 82 0.64 -14.10 12.71
N PHE A 83 -0.15 -13.02 12.84
CA PHE A 83 -0.23 -12.27 14.08
C PHE A 83 -0.82 -13.06 15.25
N ARG A 84 -1.64 -14.09 14.98
CA ARG A 84 -2.15 -15.01 16.00
C ARG A 84 -1.07 -15.74 16.79
N HIS A 85 0.12 -15.93 16.20
CA HIS A 85 1.25 -16.57 16.88
C HIS A 85 2.00 -15.64 17.82
N PHE A 86 1.67 -14.34 17.82
CA PHE A 86 2.27 -13.35 18.70
C PHE A 86 1.38 -13.06 19.91
N VAL A 87 0.18 -13.65 19.99
CA VAL A 87 -0.76 -13.43 21.09
C VAL A 87 -0.90 -14.67 21.98
N ASN A 88 -1.01 -14.44 23.28
CA ASN A 88 -1.23 -15.44 24.31
C ASN A 88 -2.72 -15.71 24.51
N LEU A 89 -3.39 -16.13 23.44
CA LEU A 89 -4.78 -16.59 23.43
C LEU A 89 -4.82 -17.98 22.79
N THR A 90 -5.74 -18.84 23.21
CA THR A 90 -6.02 -20.07 22.47
C THR A 90 -6.33 -19.71 21.02
N SER A 91 -5.57 -20.25 20.08
CA SER A 91 -5.69 -19.88 18.67
C SER A 91 -6.04 -21.06 17.79
N ILE A 92 -6.95 -20.85 16.83
CA ILE A 92 -7.29 -21.84 15.80
C ILE A 92 -6.90 -21.34 14.40
N PRO A 93 -6.58 -22.25 13.46
CA PRO A 93 -6.39 -21.91 12.06
C PRO A 93 -7.64 -21.24 11.46
N GLU A 94 -7.41 -20.28 10.56
CA GLU A 94 -8.50 -19.58 9.84
C GLU A 94 -9.47 -20.52 9.10
N PRO A 95 -9.03 -21.59 8.41
CA PRO A 95 -9.96 -22.53 7.76
C PRO A 95 -10.91 -23.20 8.76
N GLU A 96 -10.43 -23.52 9.97
CA GLU A 96 -11.26 -24.14 11.01
C GLU A 96 -12.32 -23.16 11.53
N ALA A 97 -11.93 -21.90 11.75
CA ALA A 97 -12.87 -20.84 12.09
C ALA A 97 -13.95 -20.67 11.00
N VAL A 98 -13.54 -20.66 9.72
CA VAL A 98 -14.46 -20.55 8.59
C VAL A 98 -15.46 -21.71 8.56
N GLU A 99 -15.04 -22.94 8.81
CA GLU A 99 -15.98 -24.07 8.91
C GLU A 99 -17.00 -23.91 10.04
N MET A 100 -16.56 -23.47 11.21
CA MET A 100 -17.43 -23.25 12.36
C MET A 100 -18.49 -22.19 12.07
N ALA A 101 -18.07 -21.06 11.51
CA ALA A 101 -18.99 -20.00 11.07
C ALA A 101 -19.91 -20.46 9.94
N TYR A 102 -19.40 -21.21 8.97
CA TYR A 102 -20.22 -21.74 7.87
C TYR A 102 -21.32 -22.66 8.38
N ARG A 103 -21.03 -23.60 9.28
CA ARG A 103 -22.06 -24.48 9.87
C ARG A 103 -23.13 -23.69 10.63
N PHE A 104 -22.75 -22.58 11.25
CA PHE A 104 -23.68 -21.70 11.94
C PHE A 104 -24.56 -20.90 10.98
N VAL A 105 -24.01 -20.39 9.87
CA VAL A 105 -24.70 -19.46 8.95
C VAL A 105 -25.44 -20.18 7.79
N LYS A 106 -24.96 -21.37 7.38
CA LYS A 106 -25.48 -22.11 6.23
C LYS A 106 -26.99 -22.31 6.31
N LEU A 107 -27.67 -22.05 5.19
CA LEU A 107 -29.07 -22.40 5.00
C LEU A 107 -29.23 -23.93 4.90
N PRO A 108 -30.12 -24.57 5.69
CA PRO A 108 -30.21 -26.03 5.80
C PRO A 108 -30.28 -26.78 4.46
N ASP A 109 -30.98 -26.20 3.48
CA ASP A 109 -31.28 -26.83 2.20
C ASP A 109 -30.33 -26.41 1.06
N ILE A 110 -29.32 -25.56 1.33
CA ILE A 110 -28.42 -25.04 0.29
C ILE A 110 -27.01 -25.57 0.49
N ALA A 111 -26.56 -26.43 -0.43
CA ALA A 111 -25.17 -26.85 -0.50
C ALA A 111 -24.31 -25.77 -1.18
N CYS A 112 -23.29 -25.31 -0.48
CA CYS A 112 -22.34 -24.33 -1.01
C CYS A 112 -21.10 -25.10 -1.52
N PRO A 113 -20.70 -24.96 -2.80
CA PRO A 113 -19.52 -25.63 -3.31
C PRO A 113 -18.21 -24.96 -2.86
N ALA A 114 -18.26 -23.68 -2.47
CA ALA A 114 -17.10 -22.98 -1.95
C ALA A 114 -17.44 -21.69 -1.18
N ILE A 115 -16.56 -21.35 -0.24
CA ILE A 115 -16.54 -20.07 0.46
C ILE A 115 -15.37 -19.25 -0.05
N VAL A 116 -15.65 -18.05 -0.58
CA VAL A 116 -14.64 -17.04 -0.88
C VAL A 116 -14.41 -16.23 0.39
N SER A 117 -13.17 -16.20 0.90
CA SER A 117 -12.76 -15.19 1.89
C SER A 117 -12.07 -14.05 1.15
N ALA A 118 -12.72 -12.89 1.13
CA ALA A 118 -12.32 -11.69 0.41
C ALA A 118 -11.83 -10.63 1.41
N GLY A 119 -10.55 -10.73 1.75
CA GLY A 119 -9.88 -9.89 2.75
C GLY A 119 -9.16 -8.66 2.19
N GLY A 120 -8.50 -7.92 3.09
CA GLY A 120 -7.72 -6.72 2.76
C GLY A 120 -6.53 -7.02 1.85
N GLU A 121 -5.70 -8.00 2.19
CA GLU A 121 -4.47 -8.33 1.44
C GLU A 121 -4.57 -9.55 0.53
N THR A 122 -5.57 -10.41 0.75
CA THR A 122 -5.62 -11.71 0.06
C THR A 122 -7.07 -12.13 -0.15
N PHE A 123 -7.32 -12.65 -1.35
CA PHE A 123 -8.53 -13.38 -1.68
C PHE A 123 -8.19 -14.87 -1.76
N MET A 124 -9.04 -15.69 -1.16
CA MET A 124 -8.87 -17.13 -1.14
C MET A 124 -10.22 -17.83 -1.28
N VAL A 125 -10.19 -19.06 -1.76
CA VAL A 125 -11.39 -19.87 -1.95
C VAL A 125 -11.21 -21.19 -1.21
N TYR A 126 -12.12 -21.46 -0.29
CA TYR A 126 -12.25 -22.73 0.41
C TYR A 126 -13.25 -23.60 -0.35
N ALA A 127 -12.77 -24.61 -1.07
CA ALA A 127 -13.64 -25.56 -1.76
C ALA A 127 -14.21 -26.57 -0.77
N LEU A 128 -15.53 -26.71 -0.76
CA LEU A 128 -16.24 -27.55 0.21
C LEU A 128 -16.57 -28.93 -0.37
N SER A 129 -16.49 -29.94 0.48
CA SER A 129 -17.06 -31.26 0.23
C SER A 129 -18.59 -31.20 0.27
N PRO A 130 -19.30 -32.24 -0.21
CA PRO A 130 -20.75 -32.36 -0.03
C PRO A 130 -21.20 -32.34 1.45
N SER A 131 -20.33 -32.72 2.38
CA SER A 131 -20.57 -32.64 3.83
C SER A 131 -20.39 -31.22 4.40
N GLY A 132 -19.95 -30.25 3.60
CA GLY A 132 -19.71 -28.87 4.02
C GLY A 132 -18.38 -28.67 4.76
N GLN A 133 -17.41 -29.56 4.55
CA GLN A 133 -16.06 -29.46 5.11
C GLN A 133 -15.09 -28.94 4.04
N ILE A 134 -14.06 -28.21 4.43
CA ILE A 134 -13.05 -27.69 3.51
C ILE A 134 -12.19 -28.84 3.01
N SER A 135 -12.31 -29.12 1.72
CA SER A 135 -11.51 -30.15 1.03
C SER A 135 -10.24 -29.59 0.38
N ASN A 136 -10.23 -28.29 0.04
CA ASN A 136 -9.12 -27.66 -0.65
C ASN A 136 -9.11 -26.14 -0.43
N VAL A 137 -7.93 -25.54 -0.48
CA VAL A 137 -7.73 -24.10 -0.37
C VAL A 137 -7.07 -23.60 -1.66
N LEU A 138 -7.76 -22.75 -2.40
CA LEU A 138 -7.27 -22.15 -3.64
C LEU A 138 -6.83 -20.71 -3.35
N THR A 139 -5.55 -20.44 -3.56
CA THR A 139 -4.95 -19.11 -3.41
C THR A 139 -4.30 -18.67 -4.71
N GLY A 140 -4.43 -17.39 -5.05
CA GLY A 140 -3.81 -16.82 -6.25
C GLY A 140 -2.35 -16.42 -6.04
N ASN A 141 -1.78 -15.77 -7.05
CA ASN A 141 -0.47 -15.11 -6.91
C ASN A 141 -0.54 -14.07 -5.77
N LYS A 142 0.49 -14.02 -4.92
CA LYS A 142 0.56 -13.18 -3.69
C LYS A 142 0.65 -11.66 -3.96
N CYS A 143 0.22 -11.19 -5.13
CA CYS A 143 0.22 -9.77 -5.46
C CYS A 143 -0.99 -9.06 -4.83
N ALA A 144 -0.76 -7.90 -4.23
CA ALA A 144 -1.78 -7.05 -3.61
C ALA A 144 -2.79 -6.47 -4.61
N SER A 145 -2.49 -6.44 -5.93
CA SER A 145 -3.44 -5.93 -6.93
C SER A 145 -4.77 -6.66 -6.87
N GLY A 146 -5.86 -5.90 -6.85
CA GLY A 146 -7.21 -6.46 -6.80
C GLY A 146 -7.57 -7.09 -5.46
N THR A 147 -7.06 -6.55 -4.35
CA THR A 147 -7.50 -6.88 -2.99
C THR A 147 -8.05 -5.62 -2.29
N GLY A 148 -8.65 -5.78 -1.11
CA GLY A 148 -9.31 -4.68 -0.41
C GLY A 148 -8.39 -3.50 -0.10
N GLU A 149 -7.19 -3.74 0.42
CA GLU A 149 -6.26 -2.68 0.79
C GLU A 149 -5.79 -1.90 -0.45
N PHE A 150 -5.50 -2.61 -1.54
CA PHE A 150 -5.10 -1.95 -2.78
C PHE A 150 -6.19 -1.00 -3.32
N LEU A 151 -7.47 -1.37 -3.20
CA LEU A 151 -8.57 -0.47 -3.54
C LEU A 151 -8.53 0.79 -2.67
N LEU A 152 -8.40 0.64 -1.34
CA LEU A 152 -8.32 1.78 -0.41
C LEU A 152 -7.17 2.73 -0.76
N GLN A 153 -6.00 2.19 -1.08
CA GLN A 153 -4.85 2.98 -1.52
C GLN A 153 -5.15 3.80 -2.78
N GLN A 154 -5.79 3.20 -3.79
CA GLN A 154 -6.13 3.92 -5.01
C GLN A 154 -7.21 4.98 -4.79
N LEU A 155 -8.18 4.72 -3.92
CA LEU A 155 -9.21 5.70 -3.54
C LEU A 155 -8.59 6.93 -2.86
N ARG A 156 -7.73 6.72 -1.85
CA ARG A 156 -6.98 7.80 -1.18
C ARG A 156 -6.17 8.62 -2.19
N ARG A 157 -5.46 7.95 -3.10
CA ARG A 157 -4.67 8.61 -4.15
C ARG A 157 -5.51 9.46 -5.10
N MET A 158 -6.72 9.01 -5.41
CA MET A 158 -7.66 9.77 -6.23
C MET A 158 -8.40 10.84 -5.43
N ASP A 159 -8.11 11.01 -4.14
CA ASP A 159 -8.83 11.89 -3.23
C ASP A 159 -10.32 11.56 -3.23
N VAL A 160 -10.61 10.30 -2.93
CA VAL A 160 -11.95 9.70 -2.89
C VAL A 160 -12.11 8.95 -1.58
N SER A 161 -13.14 9.31 -0.82
CA SER A 161 -13.54 8.60 0.39
C SER A 161 -14.23 7.27 0.07
N LEU A 162 -14.26 6.37 1.05
CA LEU A 162 -15.02 5.12 0.92
C LEU A 162 -16.51 5.37 0.73
N GLU A 163 -17.02 6.41 1.37
CA GLU A 163 -18.41 6.86 1.29
C GLU A 163 -18.74 7.33 -0.13
N GLU A 164 -17.93 8.20 -0.72
CA GLU A 164 -18.09 8.64 -2.11
C GLU A 164 -18.01 7.46 -3.09
N ALA A 165 -17.03 6.57 -2.89
CA ALA A 165 -16.88 5.38 -3.74
C ALA A 165 -18.07 4.41 -3.63
N ALA A 166 -18.71 4.34 -2.46
CA ALA A 166 -19.89 3.51 -2.23
C ALA A 166 -21.17 4.08 -2.85
N GLU A 167 -21.25 5.41 -3.03
CA GLU A 167 -22.35 6.07 -3.74
C GLU A 167 -22.28 5.89 -5.27
N TRP A 168 -21.09 5.60 -5.80
CA TRP A 168 -20.93 5.31 -7.22
C TRP A 168 -21.53 3.93 -7.55
N ALA A 169 -22.76 3.94 -8.07
CA ALA A 169 -23.45 2.75 -8.52
C ALA A 169 -22.75 2.08 -9.73
N ALA A 170 -23.07 0.81 -10.02
CA ALA A 170 -22.57 0.07 -11.19
C ALA A 170 -23.11 0.57 -12.56
N THR A 171 -23.57 1.82 -12.62
CA THR A 171 -24.02 2.51 -13.84
C THR A 171 -22.88 3.10 -14.66
N GLU A 172 -21.65 3.09 -14.13
CA GLU A 172 -20.47 3.61 -14.83
C GLU A 172 -19.85 2.57 -15.77
N THR A 173 -19.39 3.03 -16.94
CA THR A 173 -18.58 2.19 -17.83
C THR A 173 -17.18 2.06 -17.23
N PRO A 174 -16.72 0.85 -16.85
CA PRO A 174 -15.43 0.68 -16.19
C PRO A 174 -14.29 1.05 -17.13
N TYR A 175 -13.32 1.81 -16.61
CA TYR A 175 -12.04 2.01 -17.29
C TYR A 175 -11.17 0.75 -17.10
N HIS A 176 -10.60 0.23 -18.19
CA HIS A 176 -9.76 -0.95 -18.10
C HIS A 176 -8.42 -0.61 -17.42
N VAL A 177 -8.20 -1.18 -16.23
CA VAL A 177 -6.95 -1.08 -15.47
C VAL A 177 -6.14 -2.37 -15.60
N SER A 178 -4.80 -2.30 -15.63
CA SER A 178 -3.96 -3.50 -15.60
C SER A 178 -4.14 -4.28 -14.29
N GLY A 179 -4.57 -5.54 -14.38
CA GLY A 179 -4.79 -6.41 -13.20
C GLY A 179 -3.58 -7.26 -12.77
N ARG A 180 -2.49 -7.26 -13.54
CA ARG A 180 -1.38 -8.22 -13.36
C ARG A 180 -0.46 -7.90 -12.19
N CYS A 181 -0.26 -6.61 -11.89
CA CYS A 181 0.66 -6.14 -10.86
C CYS A 181 0.15 -4.82 -10.28
N SER A 182 0.26 -4.65 -8.95
CA SER A 182 -0.23 -3.47 -8.23
C SER A 182 0.44 -2.19 -8.71
N VAL A 183 1.71 -2.29 -9.07
CA VAL A 183 2.53 -1.19 -9.54
C VAL A 183 2.05 -0.68 -10.91
N PHE A 184 1.80 -1.59 -11.86
CA PHE A 184 1.26 -1.22 -13.16
C PHE A 184 -0.16 -0.67 -13.05
N CYS A 185 -1.00 -1.31 -12.22
CA CYS A 185 -2.36 -0.86 -11.95
C CYS A 185 -2.36 0.58 -11.40
N LYS A 186 -1.47 0.88 -10.45
CA LYS A 186 -1.26 2.22 -9.89
C LYS A 186 -0.87 3.25 -10.96
N SER A 187 0.09 2.91 -11.81
CA SER A 187 0.53 3.78 -12.91
C SER A 187 -0.61 4.04 -13.90
N ASP A 188 -1.38 3.00 -14.25
CA ASP A 188 -2.54 3.11 -15.12
C ASP A 188 -3.62 4.02 -14.54
N CYS A 189 -3.97 3.85 -13.25
CA CYS A 189 -4.93 4.72 -12.58
C CYS A 189 -4.48 6.18 -12.61
N THR A 190 -3.21 6.45 -12.27
CA THR A 190 -2.64 7.80 -12.27
C THR A 190 -2.64 8.42 -13.66
N HIS A 191 -2.25 7.65 -14.67
CA HIS A 191 -2.23 8.09 -16.06
C HIS A 191 -3.63 8.39 -16.57
N ALA A 192 -4.61 7.54 -16.25
CA ALA A 192 -6.00 7.74 -16.61
C ALA A 192 -6.54 9.04 -16.02
N THR A 193 -6.30 9.30 -14.73
CA THR A 193 -6.73 10.54 -14.07
C THR A 193 -6.02 11.77 -14.64
N ASN A 194 -4.71 11.69 -14.93
CA ASN A 194 -3.95 12.78 -15.55
C ASN A 194 -4.41 13.11 -16.97
N LYS A 195 -4.99 12.14 -17.68
CA LYS A 195 -5.64 12.33 -18.99
C LYS A 195 -7.08 12.83 -18.89
N GLY A 196 -7.59 13.08 -17.68
CA GLY A 196 -8.95 13.56 -17.45
C GLY A 196 -10.03 12.46 -17.45
N VAL A 197 -9.67 11.18 -17.28
CA VAL A 197 -10.67 10.11 -17.09
C VAL A 197 -11.38 10.31 -15.75
N PRO A 198 -12.73 10.29 -15.70
CA PRO A 198 -13.47 10.47 -14.46
C PRO A 198 -13.13 9.41 -13.39
N ARG A 199 -12.92 9.86 -12.14
CA ARG A 199 -12.63 9.01 -10.97
C ARG A 199 -13.62 7.85 -10.77
N PRO A 200 -14.95 8.02 -10.98
CA PRO A 200 -15.90 6.90 -10.88
C PRO A 200 -15.62 5.76 -11.87
N LYS A 201 -15.18 6.08 -13.10
CA LYS A 201 -14.85 5.06 -14.11
C LYS A 201 -13.61 4.27 -13.77
N VAL A 202 -12.58 4.93 -13.24
CA VAL A 202 -11.34 4.28 -12.77
C VAL A 202 -11.66 3.36 -11.59
N THR A 203 -12.49 3.83 -10.65
CA THR A 203 -12.94 3.05 -9.49
C THR A 203 -13.76 1.83 -9.90
N ALA A 204 -14.64 1.97 -10.88
CA ALA A 204 -15.37 0.83 -11.45
C ALA A 204 -14.44 -0.20 -12.09
N GLY A 205 -13.38 0.25 -12.76
CA GLY A 205 -12.30 -0.61 -13.25
C GLY A 205 -11.61 -1.41 -12.14
N LEU A 206 -11.31 -0.76 -11.01
CA LEU A 206 -10.69 -1.41 -9.84
C LEU A 206 -11.62 -2.46 -9.22
N CYS A 207 -12.91 -2.14 -9.03
CA CYS A 207 -13.91 -3.08 -8.51
C CYS A 207 -14.10 -4.30 -9.45
N GLN A 208 -14.13 -4.06 -10.77
CA GLN A 208 -14.21 -5.13 -11.76
C GLN A 208 -12.97 -6.03 -11.72
N MET A 209 -11.77 -5.44 -11.60
CA MET A 209 -10.52 -6.20 -11.44
C MET A 209 -10.55 -7.08 -10.19
N MET A 210 -11.04 -6.58 -9.05
CA MET A 210 -11.19 -7.37 -7.82
C MET A 210 -12.13 -8.56 -8.01
N ALA A 211 -13.30 -8.33 -8.63
CA ALA A 211 -14.26 -9.38 -8.94
C ALA A 211 -13.65 -10.45 -9.87
N ASN A 212 -12.96 -10.02 -10.94
CA ASN A 212 -12.29 -10.92 -11.86
C ASN A 212 -11.27 -11.81 -11.15
N LYS A 213 -10.50 -11.27 -10.18
CA LYS A 213 -9.55 -12.06 -9.38
C LYS A 213 -10.23 -13.20 -8.61
N ILE A 214 -11.40 -12.94 -8.04
CA ILE A 214 -12.20 -13.97 -7.36
C ILE A 214 -12.68 -15.02 -8.38
N LEU A 215 -13.18 -14.59 -9.53
CA LEU A 215 -13.64 -15.49 -10.60
C LEU A 215 -12.51 -16.36 -11.15
N GLU A 216 -11.27 -15.86 -11.16
CA GLU A 216 -10.10 -16.65 -11.53
C GLU A 216 -9.81 -17.77 -10.55
N LEU A 217 -9.94 -17.53 -9.24
CA LEU A 217 -9.80 -18.56 -8.21
C LEU A 217 -10.90 -19.62 -8.30
N LEU A 218 -12.10 -19.21 -8.69
CA LEU A 218 -13.26 -20.08 -8.88
C LEU A 218 -13.25 -20.84 -10.22
N LYS A 219 -12.21 -20.75 -11.07
CA LYS A 219 -12.18 -21.43 -12.39
C LYS A 219 -12.41 -22.94 -12.32
N LYS A 220 -12.09 -23.59 -11.20
CA LYS A 220 -12.21 -25.05 -11.00
C LYS A 220 -13.33 -25.44 -10.02
N VAL A 221 -14.21 -24.50 -9.68
CA VAL A 221 -15.30 -24.68 -8.72
C VAL A 221 -16.62 -24.38 -9.42
N ASP A 222 -17.68 -25.12 -9.07
CA ASP A 222 -19.03 -24.78 -9.53
C ASP A 222 -19.45 -23.41 -9.00
N ARG A 223 -20.00 -22.56 -9.87
CA ARG A 223 -20.29 -21.14 -9.60
C ARG A 223 -21.75 -20.91 -9.25
N ARG A 224 -22.33 -21.83 -8.49
CA ARG A 224 -23.70 -21.73 -7.95
C ARG A 224 -23.66 -21.73 -6.44
N HIS A 225 -24.47 -20.90 -5.80
CA HIS A 225 -24.58 -20.85 -4.34
C HIS A 225 -23.23 -20.65 -3.63
N VAL A 226 -22.26 -19.99 -4.27
CA VAL A 226 -20.97 -19.66 -3.67
C VAL A 226 -21.20 -18.64 -2.56
N MET A 227 -20.61 -18.85 -1.40
CA MET A 227 -20.65 -17.89 -0.30
C MET A 227 -19.43 -16.98 -0.37
N ILE A 228 -19.60 -15.68 -0.16
CA ILE A 228 -18.49 -14.74 -0.04
C ILE A 228 -18.52 -14.05 1.32
N THR A 229 -17.35 -13.98 1.94
CA THR A 229 -17.09 -13.46 3.29
C THR A 229 -15.91 -12.49 3.26
N GLY A 230 -15.61 -11.85 4.38
CA GLY A 230 -14.52 -10.88 4.51
C GLY A 230 -14.97 -9.43 4.30
N GLY A 231 -14.10 -8.50 4.68
CA GLY A 231 -14.41 -7.07 4.75
C GLY A 231 -14.78 -6.43 3.41
N THR A 232 -14.28 -6.97 2.27
CA THR A 232 -14.56 -6.40 0.94
C THR A 232 -15.97 -6.69 0.45
N THR A 233 -16.75 -7.53 1.14
CA THR A 233 -18.18 -7.72 0.84
C THR A 233 -18.99 -6.43 0.98
N ARG A 234 -18.48 -5.43 1.71
CA ARG A 234 -19.05 -4.08 1.79
C ARG A 234 -18.89 -3.27 0.49
N ASN A 235 -18.00 -3.68 -0.42
CA ASN A 235 -17.90 -3.09 -1.75
C ASN A 235 -19.06 -3.57 -2.63
N ARG A 236 -20.14 -2.79 -2.67
CA ARG A 236 -21.37 -3.11 -3.42
C ARG A 236 -21.10 -3.34 -4.90
N MET A 237 -20.24 -2.53 -5.51
CA MET A 237 -19.93 -2.63 -6.94
C MET A 237 -19.22 -3.95 -7.28
N MET A 238 -18.25 -4.36 -6.46
CA MET A 238 -17.59 -5.67 -6.61
C MET A 238 -18.60 -6.81 -6.47
N ILE A 239 -19.50 -6.75 -5.49
CA ILE A 239 -20.55 -7.75 -5.29
C ILE A 239 -21.52 -7.79 -6.49
N GLU A 240 -21.90 -6.64 -7.05
CA GLU A 240 -22.75 -6.56 -8.24
C GLU A 240 -22.08 -7.16 -9.49
N TYR A 241 -20.76 -6.99 -9.66
CA TYR A 241 -20.02 -7.71 -10.71
C TYR A 241 -20.04 -9.23 -10.49
N LEU A 242 -19.80 -9.68 -9.26
CA LEU A 242 -19.82 -11.11 -8.94
C LEU A 242 -21.21 -11.73 -9.13
N ARG A 243 -22.28 -11.03 -8.77
CA ARG A 243 -23.68 -11.49 -8.97
C ARG A 243 -24.06 -11.70 -10.44
N LYS A 244 -23.35 -11.07 -11.39
CA LYS A 244 -23.56 -11.30 -12.83
C LYS A 244 -22.92 -12.60 -13.33
N GLU A 245 -21.93 -13.11 -12.59
CA GLU A 245 -21.05 -14.21 -13.01
C GLU A 245 -21.17 -15.47 -12.12
N ILE A 246 -21.87 -15.35 -10.99
CA ILE A 246 -22.09 -16.42 -10.00
C ILE A 246 -23.59 -16.48 -9.71
N ASP A 247 -24.21 -17.61 -10.06
CA ASP A 247 -25.63 -17.86 -9.80
C ASP A 247 -25.87 -17.94 -8.28
N ASP A 248 -26.87 -17.22 -7.80
CA ASP A 248 -27.30 -17.24 -6.39
C ASP A 248 -26.16 -16.99 -5.38
N LEU A 249 -25.29 -16.01 -5.66
CA LEU A 249 -24.20 -15.60 -4.75
C LEU A 249 -24.74 -15.27 -3.35
N ILE A 250 -24.20 -15.96 -2.34
CA ILE A 250 -24.60 -15.82 -0.94
C ILE A 250 -23.65 -14.84 -0.24
N VAL A 251 -24.20 -13.75 0.30
CA VAL A 251 -23.48 -12.79 1.14
C VAL A 251 -24.19 -12.73 2.50
N PRO A 252 -23.68 -13.41 3.54
CA PRO A 252 -24.31 -13.39 4.85
C PRO A 252 -24.07 -12.05 5.56
N ASP A 253 -24.96 -11.69 6.50
CA ASP A 253 -24.80 -10.48 7.32
C ASP A 253 -23.52 -10.55 8.19
N GLU A 254 -23.09 -11.77 8.53
CA GLU A 254 -21.88 -12.05 9.28
C GLU A 254 -20.60 -11.96 8.46
N ALA A 255 -20.68 -11.75 7.13
CA ALA A 255 -19.53 -11.74 6.23
C ALA A 255 -18.33 -10.88 6.72
N PRO A 256 -18.51 -9.66 7.26
CA PRO A 256 -17.38 -8.82 7.67
C PRO A 256 -16.59 -9.32 8.88
N TYR A 257 -17.15 -10.23 9.68
CA TYR A 257 -16.55 -10.74 10.92
C TYR A 257 -16.58 -12.28 11.01
N PHE A 258 -16.72 -12.94 9.86
CA PHE A 258 -17.02 -14.36 9.75
C PHE A 258 -16.01 -15.27 10.47
N GLU A 259 -14.72 -14.99 10.32
CA GLU A 259 -13.66 -15.76 10.97
C GLU A 259 -13.65 -15.55 12.49
N ALA A 260 -13.93 -14.34 12.96
CA ALA A 260 -14.04 -14.06 14.40
C ALA A 260 -15.25 -14.76 15.01
N LEU A 261 -16.38 -14.82 14.29
CA LEU A 261 -17.55 -15.61 14.69
C LEU A 261 -17.19 -17.10 14.81
N GLY A 262 -16.45 -17.63 13.85
CA GLY A 262 -15.95 -19.00 13.86
C GLY A 262 -15.12 -19.33 15.10
N ALA A 263 -14.19 -18.44 15.46
CA ALA A 263 -13.38 -18.57 16.67
C ALA A 263 -14.24 -18.52 17.95
N ALA A 264 -15.24 -17.63 18.01
CA ALA A 264 -16.15 -17.55 19.16
C ALA A 264 -16.97 -18.85 19.33
N LEU A 265 -17.51 -19.37 18.22
CA LEU A 265 -18.25 -20.64 18.21
C LEU A 265 -17.36 -21.82 18.63
N TRP A 266 -16.12 -21.85 18.17
CA TRP A 266 -15.16 -22.87 18.59
C TRP A 266 -14.85 -22.81 20.09
N ALA A 267 -14.64 -21.61 20.64
CA ALA A 267 -14.40 -21.41 22.07
C ALA A 267 -15.58 -21.84 22.95
N MET A 268 -16.78 -21.96 22.40
CA MET A 268 -17.97 -22.40 23.13
C MET A 268 -18.00 -23.90 23.36
N ASP A 269 -17.37 -24.66 22.46
CA ASP A 269 -17.36 -26.13 22.49
C ASP A 269 -16.01 -26.69 22.99
N ASN A 270 -15.04 -25.84 23.32
CA ASN A 270 -13.67 -26.23 23.69
C ASN A 270 -13.14 -25.43 24.87
N ASP A 271 -12.26 -26.04 25.67
CA ASP A 271 -11.54 -25.34 26.72
C ASP A 271 -10.56 -24.33 26.14
N THR A 272 -10.54 -23.12 26.69
CA THR A 272 -9.60 -22.07 26.27
C THR A 272 -8.74 -21.60 27.43
N ALA A 273 -7.49 -21.25 27.13
CA ALA A 273 -6.61 -20.58 28.05
C ALA A 273 -6.92 -19.08 27.98
N VAL A 274 -7.61 -18.56 29.00
CA VAL A 274 -7.86 -17.13 29.14
C VAL A 274 -6.73 -16.54 29.98
N SER A 275 -5.85 -15.75 29.35
CA SER A 275 -4.97 -14.88 30.13
C SER A 275 -5.83 -13.79 30.79
N PRO A 276 -5.80 -13.64 32.13
CA PRO A 276 -6.70 -12.72 32.84
C PRO A 276 -6.35 -11.25 32.62
N HIS A 277 -5.16 -10.94 32.08
CA HIS A 277 -4.67 -9.57 31.94
C HIS A 277 -4.20 -9.26 30.51
N ILE A 278 -4.64 -8.12 29.99
CA ILE A 278 -4.23 -7.58 28.69
C ILE A 278 -2.72 -7.32 28.61
N THR A 279 -2.06 -7.11 29.76
CA THR A 279 -0.60 -6.93 29.86
C THR A 279 0.19 -8.14 29.40
N ASP A 280 -0.38 -9.34 29.52
CA ASP A 280 0.29 -10.62 29.21
C ASP A 280 -0.18 -11.19 27.87
N LEU A 281 -0.78 -10.34 27.03
CA LEU A 281 -1.40 -10.73 25.76
C LEU A 281 -0.38 -11.09 24.67
N PHE A 282 0.88 -10.69 24.77
CA PHE A 282 1.87 -10.86 23.69
C PHE A 282 3.09 -11.67 24.10
N HIS A 283 3.57 -12.52 23.20
CA HIS A 283 4.84 -13.24 23.37
C HIS A 283 6.03 -12.30 23.13
N SER A 284 7.05 -12.38 23.99
CA SER A 284 8.24 -11.50 23.97
C SER A 284 9.34 -11.93 22.97
N GLU A 285 9.29 -13.13 22.39
CA GLU A 285 10.49 -13.80 21.85
C GLU A 285 10.49 -14.17 20.35
N ILE A 286 9.67 -13.57 19.49
CA ILE A 286 9.64 -13.95 18.07
C ILE A 286 10.07 -12.79 17.17
N ALA A 287 11.34 -12.72 16.81
CA ALA A 287 11.80 -11.87 15.70
C ALA A 287 12.98 -12.53 14.94
N SER A 288 12.68 -13.11 13.78
CA SER A 288 13.67 -13.66 12.83
C SER A 288 13.95 -12.66 11.69
N PHE A 289 14.36 -11.43 12.02
CA PHE A 289 14.73 -10.43 11.03
C PHE A 289 16.23 -10.23 11.00
N ASP A 290 16.78 -10.08 9.80
CA ASP A 290 18.14 -9.60 9.63
C ASP A 290 18.20 -8.15 10.13
N VAL A 291 19.28 -7.84 10.84
CA VAL A 291 19.55 -6.50 11.37
C VAL A 291 20.66 -5.87 10.53
N LEU A 292 20.37 -4.74 9.91
CA LEU A 292 21.33 -3.96 9.13
C LEU A 292 22.08 -2.95 10.02
N GLN A 293 23.18 -2.39 9.50
CA GLN A 293 23.87 -1.28 10.16
C GLN A 293 23.03 0.02 10.08
N PRO A 294 23.10 0.91 11.09
CA PRO A 294 22.47 2.22 11.04
C PRO A 294 22.90 3.05 9.83
N LEU A 295 22.00 3.88 9.28
CA LEU A 295 22.31 4.78 8.17
C LEU A 295 23.37 5.82 8.53
N SER A 296 23.43 6.24 9.79
CA SER A 296 24.42 7.20 10.29
C SER A 296 25.87 6.72 10.14
N HIS A 297 26.10 5.41 9.96
CA HIS A 297 27.42 4.87 9.68
C HIS A 297 27.91 5.11 8.25
N PHE A 298 27.07 5.62 7.35
CA PHE A 298 27.36 5.85 5.94
C PHE A 298 27.28 7.34 5.55
N GLU A 299 27.05 8.24 6.50
CA GLU A 299 26.94 9.69 6.24
C GLU A 299 28.22 10.26 5.63
N ASP A 300 29.39 9.74 6.01
CA ASP A 300 30.70 10.14 5.49
C ASP A 300 30.94 9.75 4.03
N GLN A 301 30.09 8.89 3.46
CA GLN A 301 30.15 8.47 2.06
C GLN A 301 29.30 9.37 1.14
N VAL A 302 28.58 10.35 1.69
CA VAL A 302 27.67 11.21 0.94
C VAL A 302 28.11 12.67 1.04
N GLU A 303 28.40 13.28 -0.11
CA GLU A 303 28.63 14.73 -0.19
C GLU A 303 27.36 15.44 -0.68
N PHE A 304 26.81 16.34 0.14
CA PHE A 304 25.66 17.16 -0.23
C PHE A 304 26.12 18.44 -0.95
N LYS A 305 25.96 18.49 -2.27
CA LYS A 305 26.23 19.70 -3.07
C LYS A 305 25.08 20.71 -2.90
N SER A 306 25.42 21.98 -2.65
CA SER A 306 24.44 23.07 -2.49
C SER A 306 24.85 24.29 -3.30
N ILE A 307 23.86 25.05 -3.78
CA ILE A 307 24.04 26.37 -4.39
C ILE A 307 23.36 27.42 -3.50
N GLY A 308 24.08 28.51 -3.20
CA GLY A 308 23.56 29.60 -2.38
C GLY A 308 22.53 30.46 -3.12
N MET A 309 21.61 31.05 -2.36
CA MET A 309 20.70 32.09 -2.86
C MET A 309 21.39 33.46 -2.79
N ASP A 310 21.26 34.27 -3.83
CA ASP A 310 21.67 35.68 -3.85
C ASP A 310 20.46 36.62 -3.96
N THR A 311 20.70 37.91 -3.76
CA THR A 311 19.68 38.96 -3.83
C THR A 311 19.60 39.51 -5.27
N PRO A 312 18.40 39.57 -5.88
CA PRO A 312 18.22 40.16 -7.20
C PRO A 312 18.57 41.66 -7.17
N ARG A 313 19.08 42.18 -8.28
CA ARG A 313 19.47 43.59 -8.46
C ARG A 313 18.78 44.14 -9.70
N SER A 314 18.48 45.44 -9.66
CA SER A 314 17.92 46.13 -10.82
C SER A 314 18.86 46.00 -12.02
N GLY A 315 18.32 45.59 -13.17
CA GLY A 315 19.07 45.36 -14.41
C GLY A 315 19.67 43.97 -14.55
N ASP A 316 19.47 43.05 -13.61
CA ASP A 316 19.96 41.67 -13.75
C ASP A 316 19.29 40.97 -14.95
N THR A 317 20.11 40.30 -15.77
CA THR A 317 19.65 39.34 -16.77
C THR A 317 19.50 37.97 -16.15
N CYS A 318 18.34 37.35 -16.33
CA CYS A 318 17.97 36.11 -15.69
C CYS A 318 17.39 35.09 -16.68
N ILE A 319 17.53 33.81 -16.35
CA ILE A 319 16.86 32.69 -17.03
C ILE A 319 15.95 31.98 -16.02
N LEU A 320 14.75 31.60 -16.47
CA LEU A 320 13.83 30.79 -15.69
C LEU A 320 13.95 29.32 -16.11
N GLY A 321 14.13 28.42 -15.14
CA GLY A 321 14.08 26.97 -15.34
C GLY A 321 12.81 26.40 -14.73
N LEU A 322 12.12 25.53 -15.45
CA LEU A 322 10.90 24.86 -15.01
C LEU A 322 10.99 23.34 -15.23
N ASP A 323 10.91 22.57 -14.16
CA ASP A 323 10.78 21.11 -14.20
C ASP A 323 9.32 20.74 -13.90
N VAL A 324 8.62 20.21 -14.90
CA VAL A 324 7.21 19.79 -14.77
C VAL A 324 7.13 18.28 -14.71
N GLY A 325 7.28 17.74 -13.51
CA GLY A 325 7.13 16.33 -13.22
C GLY A 325 5.67 15.90 -13.06
N SER A 326 5.43 14.59 -13.04
CA SER A 326 4.11 13.99 -12.85
C SER A 326 3.59 14.17 -11.42
N THR A 327 4.48 14.16 -10.43
CA THR A 327 4.16 14.35 -9.02
C THR A 327 4.35 15.81 -8.59
N THR A 328 5.44 16.44 -9.02
CA THR A 328 5.87 17.77 -8.54
C THR A 328 6.29 18.67 -9.70
N THR A 329 6.05 19.96 -9.56
CA THR A 329 6.57 21.00 -10.44
C THR A 329 7.52 21.91 -9.65
N LYS A 330 8.67 22.21 -10.24
CA LYS A 330 9.73 23.02 -9.61
C LYS A 330 10.11 24.15 -10.55
N ALA A 331 10.44 25.32 -10.00
CA ALA A 331 11.02 26.40 -10.79
C ALA A 331 12.18 27.07 -10.08
N VAL A 332 13.13 27.56 -10.86
CA VAL A 332 14.29 28.33 -10.39
C VAL A 332 14.48 29.55 -11.28
N LEU A 333 14.83 30.69 -10.67
CA LEU A 333 15.28 31.88 -11.38
C LEU A 333 16.78 32.06 -11.14
N MET A 334 17.56 32.15 -12.21
CA MET A 334 19.02 32.21 -12.14
C MET A 334 19.56 33.45 -12.87
N ARG A 335 20.51 34.16 -12.25
CA ARG A 335 21.24 35.27 -12.88
C ARG A 335 22.29 34.72 -13.84
N THR A 336 22.37 35.25 -15.06
CA THR A 336 23.26 34.70 -16.10
C THR A 336 24.73 35.09 -15.95
N SER A 337 25.04 36.18 -15.23
CA SER A 337 26.42 36.67 -15.09
C SER A 337 27.30 35.80 -14.19
N ASP A 338 26.71 35.14 -13.21
CA ASP A 338 27.41 34.40 -12.15
C ASP A 338 26.72 33.08 -11.76
N ASN A 339 25.61 32.71 -12.43
CA ASN A 339 24.78 31.55 -12.13
C ASN A 339 24.13 31.58 -10.73
N ALA A 340 24.00 32.75 -10.10
CA ALA A 340 23.38 32.85 -8.78
C ALA A 340 21.88 32.54 -8.83
N LEU A 341 21.38 31.74 -7.89
CA LEU A 341 19.94 31.52 -7.72
C LEU A 341 19.31 32.72 -7.02
N LEU A 342 18.22 33.24 -7.60
CA LEU A 342 17.49 34.41 -7.10
C LEU A 342 16.13 34.04 -6.50
N GLY A 343 15.54 32.94 -6.96
CA GLY A 343 14.23 32.44 -6.53
C GLY A 343 14.12 30.94 -6.79
N THR A 344 13.46 30.21 -5.88
CA THR A 344 13.17 28.78 -6.05
C THR A 344 11.76 28.46 -5.57
N VAL A 345 11.15 27.43 -6.14
CA VAL A 345 9.86 26.92 -5.68
C VAL A 345 9.76 25.43 -5.99
N TYR A 346 9.16 24.70 -5.06
CA TYR A 346 8.81 23.30 -5.18
C TYR A 346 7.34 23.15 -4.79
N LEU A 347 6.52 22.58 -5.67
CA LEU A 347 5.09 22.36 -5.40
C LEU A 347 4.57 21.08 -6.06
N ARG A 348 3.39 20.63 -5.65
CA ARG A 348 2.72 19.46 -6.22
C ARG A 348 2.08 19.78 -7.57
N THR A 349 2.22 18.88 -8.54
CA THR A 349 1.57 19.00 -9.86
C THR A 349 0.08 18.74 -9.77
N SER A 350 -0.33 17.78 -8.94
CA SER A 350 -1.74 17.40 -8.68
C SER A 350 -2.57 17.16 -9.96
N GLY A 351 -1.95 16.56 -10.99
CA GLY A 351 -2.60 16.28 -12.27
C GLY A 351 -2.88 17.51 -13.14
N ASP A 352 -2.47 18.72 -12.73
CA ASP A 352 -2.65 19.97 -13.47
C ASP A 352 -1.29 20.65 -13.76
N PRO A 353 -0.56 20.20 -14.80
CA PRO A 353 0.77 20.73 -15.12
C PRO A 353 0.77 22.23 -15.47
N VAL A 354 -0.30 22.74 -16.09
CA VAL A 354 -0.42 24.16 -16.46
C VAL A 354 -0.69 25.01 -15.24
N GLY A 355 -1.66 24.63 -14.41
CA GLY A 355 -1.96 25.33 -13.16
C GLY A 355 -0.76 25.32 -12.20
N ALA A 356 -0.05 24.20 -12.09
CA ALA A 356 1.17 24.09 -11.31
C ALA A 356 2.28 25.04 -11.82
N SER A 357 2.48 25.11 -13.15
CA SER A 357 3.45 26.04 -13.75
C SER A 357 3.14 27.50 -13.43
N ARG A 358 1.86 27.90 -13.53
CA ARG A 358 1.41 29.26 -13.19
C ARG A 358 1.65 29.60 -11.72
N LYS A 359 1.40 28.65 -10.82
CA LYS A 359 1.70 28.80 -9.39
C LYS A 359 3.20 28.95 -9.15
N CYS A 360 4.05 28.23 -9.87
CA CYS A 360 5.50 28.41 -9.78
C CYS A 360 5.91 29.82 -10.18
N TYR A 361 5.42 30.33 -11.32
CA TYR A 361 5.73 31.68 -11.77
C TYR A 361 5.30 32.74 -10.76
N GLN A 362 4.09 32.59 -10.22
CA GLN A 362 3.56 33.48 -9.18
C GLN A 362 4.45 33.45 -7.92
N ALA A 363 4.84 32.27 -7.44
CA ALA A 363 5.68 32.13 -6.26
C ALA A 363 7.09 32.73 -6.45
N ILE A 364 7.67 32.61 -7.66
CA ILE A 364 8.94 33.27 -7.99
C ILE A 364 8.74 34.79 -8.03
N LEU A 365 7.70 35.29 -8.70
CA LEU A 365 7.40 36.72 -8.78
C LEU A 365 7.26 37.34 -7.37
N GLU A 366 6.51 36.70 -6.48
CA GLU A 366 6.33 37.16 -5.10
C GLU A 366 7.64 37.21 -4.29
N GLN A 367 8.60 36.31 -4.58
CA GLN A 367 9.92 36.35 -3.94
C GLN A 367 10.76 37.53 -4.44
N ILE A 368 10.65 37.88 -5.73
CA ILE A 368 11.39 38.97 -6.36
C ILE A 368 10.82 40.33 -5.98
N GLU A 369 9.48 40.49 -6.00
CA GLU A 369 8.79 41.74 -5.68
C GLU A 369 9.14 42.29 -4.28
N ARG A 370 9.47 41.41 -3.33
CA ARG A 370 9.91 41.80 -1.99
C ARG A 370 11.29 42.47 -1.96
N ARG A 371 12.06 42.38 -3.03
CA ARG A 371 13.48 42.77 -3.07
C ARG A 371 13.77 43.83 -4.13
N VAL A 372 13.19 43.71 -5.32
CA VAL A 372 13.36 44.66 -6.43
C VAL A 372 12.06 44.77 -7.24
N ASP A 373 11.90 45.84 -8.02
CA ASP A 373 10.84 45.91 -9.04
C ASP A 373 11.08 44.82 -10.09
N PRO A 374 10.18 43.83 -10.26
CA PRO A 374 10.37 42.76 -11.25
C PRO A 374 10.52 43.28 -12.68
N LYS A 375 9.97 44.46 -12.99
CA LYS A 375 10.13 45.09 -14.32
C LYS A 375 11.55 45.56 -14.59
N SER A 376 12.38 45.67 -13.56
CA SER A 376 13.80 45.99 -13.69
C SER A 376 14.66 44.79 -14.04
N LEU A 377 14.11 43.57 -14.01
CA LEU A 377 14.81 42.36 -14.42
C LEU A 377 14.58 42.07 -15.91
N HIS A 378 15.58 41.54 -16.59
CA HIS A 378 15.46 41.05 -17.95
C HIS A 378 15.41 39.51 -17.96
N ILE A 379 14.27 38.93 -18.33
CA ILE A 379 14.16 37.47 -18.52
C ILE A 379 14.56 37.14 -19.96
N GLU A 380 15.75 36.56 -20.12
CA GLU A 380 16.32 36.23 -21.44
C GLU A 380 15.70 34.95 -22.03
N GLY A 381 15.28 34.02 -21.17
CA GLY A 381 14.69 32.75 -21.63
C GLY A 381 14.03 31.91 -20.54
N LEU A 382 13.30 30.90 -21.01
CA LEU A 382 12.64 29.89 -20.20
C LEU A 382 13.00 28.50 -20.71
N GLY A 383 13.71 27.72 -19.89
CA GLY A 383 13.95 26.29 -20.11
C GLY A 383 12.90 25.44 -19.40
N VAL A 384 12.38 24.41 -20.08
CA VAL A 384 11.37 23.49 -19.54
C VAL A 384 11.77 22.03 -19.74
N CYS A 385 11.74 21.24 -18.67
CA CYS A 385 11.95 19.79 -18.69
C CYS A 385 10.87 19.03 -17.89
N GLY A 386 11.07 17.72 -17.71
CA GLY A 386 10.12 16.83 -17.04
C GLY A 386 9.08 16.19 -17.98
N SER A 387 8.21 15.35 -17.42
CA SER A 387 7.15 14.63 -18.17
C SER A 387 6.09 15.56 -18.78
N GLY A 388 5.79 16.69 -18.12
CA GLY A 388 4.81 17.70 -18.55
C GLY A 388 5.37 18.79 -19.46
N ARG A 389 6.67 18.70 -19.84
CA ARG A 389 7.39 19.77 -20.54
C ARG A 389 6.76 20.26 -21.83
N GLN A 390 6.12 19.37 -22.60
CA GLN A 390 5.51 19.74 -23.88
C GLN A 390 4.31 20.65 -23.68
N ILE A 391 3.46 20.33 -22.69
CA ILE A 391 2.27 21.11 -22.36
C ILE A 391 2.69 22.45 -21.73
N ALA A 392 3.65 22.42 -20.80
CA ALA A 392 4.14 23.63 -20.15
C ALA A 392 4.92 24.55 -21.10
N GLY A 393 5.72 23.98 -21.99
CA GLY A 393 6.44 24.73 -23.02
C GLY A 393 5.48 25.41 -24.00
N LEU A 394 4.45 24.69 -24.47
CA LEU A 394 3.38 25.27 -25.29
C LEU A 394 2.64 26.40 -24.55
N HIS A 395 2.32 26.20 -23.27
CA HIS A 395 1.68 27.23 -22.45
C HIS A 395 2.52 28.50 -22.33
N ALA A 396 3.83 28.34 -22.12
CA ALA A 396 4.76 29.45 -21.95
C ALA A 396 5.26 30.05 -23.26
N LEU A 397 4.89 29.48 -24.41
CA LEU A 397 5.36 29.88 -25.74
C LEU A 397 6.89 29.91 -25.83
N THR A 398 7.55 28.92 -25.23
CA THR A 398 9.02 28.78 -25.27
C THR A 398 9.43 27.64 -26.19
N ASP A 399 10.51 27.86 -26.94
CA ASP A 399 11.20 26.82 -27.70
C ASP A 399 12.22 26.04 -26.83
N GLY A 400 12.45 26.50 -25.58
CA GLY A 400 13.39 25.91 -24.63
C GLY A 400 12.90 24.61 -24.00
N ILE A 401 12.38 23.67 -24.79
CA ILE A 401 11.86 22.38 -24.31
C ILE A 401 12.95 21.32 -24.44
N MET A 402 13.52 20.86 -23.32
CA MET A 402 14.58 19.85 -23.33
C MET A 402 14.22 18.58 -22.56
N ASN A 403 14.91 17.49 -22.91
CA ASN A 403 14.78 16.23 -22.19
C ASN A 403 15.43 16.34 -20.80
N GLU A 404 14.80 15.75 -19.79
CA GLU A 404 15.29 15.77 -18.40
C GLU A 404 16.64 15.07 -18.22
N ILE A 405 16.94 14.02 -19.02
CA ILE A 405 18.24 13.34 -18.97
C ILE A 405 19.38 14.31 -19.29
N ILE A 406 19.18 15.17 -20.29
CA ILE A 406 20.16 16.19 -20.66
C ILE A 406 20.25 17.28 -19.60
N ALA A 407 19.11 17.68 -19.02
CA ALA A 407 19.06 18.66 -17.93
C ALA A 407 19.79 18.16 -16.66
N HIS A 408 19.57 16.91 -16.27
CA HIS A 408 20.27 16.27 -15.14
C HIS A 408 21.76 16.20 -15.37
N ALA A 409 22.20 15.80 -16.56
CA ALA A 409 23.62 15.73 -16.88
C ALA A 409 24.28 17.11 -16.86
N ALA A 410 23.64 18.12 -17.44
CA ALA A 410 24.14 19.49 -17.39
C ALA A 410 24.27 19.99 -15.94
N ALA A 411 23.28 19.72 -15.08
CA ALA A 411 23.32 20.08 -13.67
C ALA A 411 24.40 19.30 -12.89
N ALA A 412 24.53 17.99 -13.13
CA ALA A 412 25.53 17.16 -12.45
C ALA A 412 26.97 17.61 -12.78
N VAL A 413 27.26 17.85 -14.07
CA VAL A 413 28.56 18.33 -14.54
C VAL A 413 28.89 19.73 -14.00
N TYR A 414 27.87 20.56 -13.79
CA TYR A 414 28.04 21.87 -13.15
C TYR A 414 28.54 21.73 -11.70
N PHE A 415 28.01 20.78 -10.92
CA PHE A 415 28.43 20.57 -9.53
C PHE A 415 29.72 19.76 -9.38
N ASP A 416 29.96 18.81 -10.29
CA ASP A 416 31.16 17.98 -10.30
C ASP A 416 31.49 17.53 -11.73
N MET A 417 32.58 18.05 -12.30
CA MET A 417 33.03 17.63 -13.64
C MET A 417 33.54 16.18 -13.69
N GLY A 418 33.84 15.57 -12.53
CA GLY A 418 34.27 14.18 -12.40
C GLY A 418 33.13 13.17 -12.30
N VAL A 419 31.87 13.62 -12.27
CA VAL A 419 30.71 12.71 -12.18
C VAL A 419 30.58 11.87 -13.45
N ASP A 420 30.55 10.55 -13.29
CA ASP A 420 30.37 9.60 -14.39
C ASP A 420 29.00 8.93 -14.38
N THR A 421 28.27 9.00 -13.26
CA THR A 421 27.05 8.23 -13.04
C THR A 421 26.03 9.07 -12.28
N ILE A 422 24.80 9.09 -12.79
CA ILE A 422 23.65 9.70 -12.11
C ILE A 422 22.64 8.60 -11.79
N PHE A 423 22.26 8.53 -10.52
CA PHE A 423 21.05 7.86 -10.07
C PHE A 423 20.02 8.93 -9.72
N GLU A 424 18.95 9.01 -10.50
CA GLU A 424 17.82 9.89 -10.26
C GLU A 424 16.67 9.06 -9.71
N ILE A 425 16.21 9.37 -8.51
CA ILE A 425 15.05 8.72 -7.89
C ILE A 425 13.86 9.66 -8.03
N GLY A 426 13.13 9.51 -9.13
CA GLY A 426 11.97 10.31 -9.44
C GLY A 426 10.72 9.86 -8.69
N GLY A 427 9.63 10.58 -8.89
CA GLY A 427 8.34 10.22 -8.31
C GLY A 427 7.81 8.89 -8.86
N GLN A 428 7.79 8.74 -10.18
CA GLN A 428 7.19 7.58 -10.87
C GLN A 428 8.20 6.59 -11.44
N ASP A 429 9.41 7.06 -11.75
CA ASP A 429 10.49 6.29 -12.33
C ASP A 429 11.79 6.59 -11.57
N ALA A 430 12.78 5.72 -11.76
CA ALA A 430 14.14 5.88 -11.31
C ALA A 430 15.04 5.65 -12.52
N LYS A 431 16.07 6.50 -12.66
CA LYS A 431 16.92 6.54 -13.84
C LYS A 431 18.37 6.39 -13.46
N TYR A 432 19.05 5.60 -14.24
CA TYR A 432 20.50 5.53 -14.32
C TYR A 432 20.93 6.26 -15.58
N THR A 433 21.92 7.15 -15.48
CA THR A 433 22.57 7.78 -16.64
C THR A 433 24.08 7.73 -16.47
N TYR A 434 24.77 7.23 -17.49
CA TYR A 434 26.24 7.22 -17.56
C TYR A 434 26.74 8.39 -18.41
N ILE A 435 27.68 9.15 -17.87
CA ILE A 435 28.27 10.35 -18.45
C ILE A 435 29.69 10.04 -18.93
N THR A 436 29.95 10.38 -20.19
CA THR A 436 31.29 10.34 -20.79
C THR A 436 31.69 11.75 -21.20
N ASN A 437 32.76 12.29 -20.60
CA ASN A 437 33.28 13.65 -20.88
C ASN A 437 32.20 14.74 -20.78
N GLY A 438 31.35 14.66 -19.74
CA GLY A 438 30.26 15.62 -19.52
C GLY A 438 29.03 15.43 -20.41
N VAL A 439 28.99 14.37 -21.24
CA VAL A 439 27.86 14.08 -22.14
C VAL A 439 27.21 12.74 -21.76
N PRO A 440 25.87 12.67 -21.65
CA PRO A 440 25.15 11.41 -21.49
C PRO A 440 25.47 10.44 -22.62
N SER A 441 25.91 9.24 -22.25
CA SER A 441 26.36 8.20 -23.19
C SER A 441 25.53 6.92 -23.11
N ASP A 442 24.98 6.61 -21.94
CA ASP A 442 24.06 5.49 -21.74
C ASP A 442 23.02 5.84 -20.66
N TYR A 443 21.86 5.21 -20.72
CA TYR A 443 20.82 5.38 -19.72
C TYR A 443 19.95 4.12 -19.59
N ALA A 444 19.51 3.86 -18.36
CA ALA A 444 18.56 2.80 -18.06
C ALA A 444 17.47 3.33 -17.14
N MET A 445 16.26 2.83 -17.30
CA MET A 445 15.11 3.23 -16.48
C MET A 445 14.40 1.99 -15.99
N ASN A 446 13.86 2.02 -14.77
CA ASN A 446 12.96 0.97 -14.32
C ASN A 446 11.64 1.08 -15.10
N GLU A 447 11.46 0.25 -16.12
CA GLU A 447 10.23 0.29 -16.91
C GLU A 447 9.02 0.00 -16.02
N ALA A 448 8.15 1.01 -15.88
CA ALA A 448 6.81 0.94 -15.32
C ALA A 448 6.69 0.38 -13.88
N CYS A 449 7.81 0.20 -13.18
CA CYS A 449 7.84 -0.31 -11.82
C CYS A 449 8.12 0.82 -10.81
N SER A 450 7.10 1.32 -10.12
CA SER A 450 7.26 2.25 -8.98
C SER A 450 8.04 1.65 -7.80
N ALA A 451 8.40 0.37 -7.81
CA ALA A 451 9.27 -0.18 -6.76
C ALA A 451 10.65 0.48 -6.89
N GLY A 452 11.08 1.14 -5.81
CA GLY A 452 12.33 1.90 -5.79
C GLY A 452 12.21 3.37 -6.22
N THR A 453 10.99 3.91 -6.34
CA THR A 453 10.78 5.34 -6.67
C THR A 453 10.33 6.14 -5.45
N GLY A 454 10.48 7.47 -5.53
CA GLY A 454 10.15 8.38 -4.44
C GLY A 454 8.68 8.31 -4.03
N SER A 455 7.74 8.20 -4.98
CA SER A 455 6.32 8.10 -4.63
C SER A 455 5.97 6.81 -3.89
N PHE A 456 6.67 5.71 -4.18
CA PHE A 456 6.45 4.47 -3.42
C PHE A 456 6.92 4.62 -1.97
N LEU A 457 8.07 5.24 -1.74
CA LEU A 457 8.58 5.50 -0.39
C LEU A 457 7.67 6.46 0.38
N GLU A 458 7.33 7.60 -0.23
CA GLU A 458 6.41 8.62 0.31
C GLU A 458 5.08 8.00 0.72
N GLU A 459 4.44 7.26 -0.19
CA GLU A 459 3.14 6.62 0.08
C GLU A 459 3.25 5.51 1.12
N SER A 460 4.27 4.65 1.04
CA SER A 460 4.42 3.56 2.01
C SER A 460 4.63 4.10 3.43
N ALA A 461 5.44 5.15 3.57
CA ALA A 461 5.70 5.80 4.85
C ALA A 461 4.43 6.48 5.39
N LEU A 462 3.73 7.25 4.55
CA LEU A 462 2.53 7.96 4.97
C LEU A 462 1.38 7.00 5.28
N GLU A 463 1.05 6.10 4.37
CA GLU A 463 -0.12 5.22 4.50
C GLU A 463 0.05 4.14 5.57
N THR A 464 1.27 3.61 5.74
CA THR A 464 1.49 2.49 6.68
C THR A 464 1.95 2.97 8.04
N LEU A 465 2.68 4.08 8.11
CA LEU A 465 3.34 4.55 9.33
C LEU A 465 2.88 5.94 9.78
N GLY A 466 2.06 6.64 8.99
CA GLY A 466 1.66 8.02 9.29
C GLY A 466 2.83 9.01 9.22
N VAL A 467 3.87 8.69 8.45
CA VAL A 467 5.10 9.50 8.34
C VAL A 467 5.07 10.32 7.05
N GLU A 468 5.01 11.64 7.21
CA GLU A 468 5.10 12.60 6.09
C GLU A 468 6.47 12.53 5.39
N MET A 469 6.50 12.89 4.11
CA MET A 469 7.69 12.76 3.24
C MET A 469 8.93 13.43 3.85
N GLU A 470 8.76 14.65 4.33
CA GLU A 470 9.82 15.48 4.90
C GLU A 470 10.37 14.92 6.22
N ALA A 471 9.61 14.06 6.92
CA ALA A 471 10.02 13.44 8.17
C ALA A 471 10.75 12.09 7.97
N ILE A 472 10.68 11.50 6.77
CA ILE A 472 11.23 10.15 6.51
C ILE A 472 12.73 10.10 6.80
N ALA A 473 13.51 11.06 6.31
CA ALA A 473 14.96 11.06 6.44
C ALA A 473 15.40 11.16 7.90
N ASP A 474 14.85 12.12 8.64
CA ASP A 474 15.18 12.33 10.05
C ASP A 474 14.85 11.10 10.90
N ILE A 475 13.66 10.51 10.69
CA ILE A 475 13.26 9.29 11.40
C ILE A 475 14.19 8.13 11.05
N ALA A 476 14.52 7.94 9.76
CA ALA A 476 15.37 6.85 9.31
C ALA A 476 16.78 6.93 9.92
N LEU A 477 17.34 8.13 10.07
CA LEU A 477 18.66 8.36 10.68
C LEU A 477 18.69 8.04 12.18
N THR A 478 17.56 8.07 12.89
CA THR A 478 17.49 7.64 14.30
C THR A 478 17.55 6.12 14.50
N GLY A 479 17.42 5.34 13.42
CA GLY A 479 17.36 3.88 13.49
C GLY A 479 18.69 3.22 13.88
N THR A 480 18.76 2.64 15.07
CA THR A 480 19.97 1.98 15.59
C THR A 480 20.08 0.49 15.25
N ALA A 481 18.97 -0.13 14.85
CA ALA A 481 18.93 -1.53 14.43
C ALA A 481 17.83 -1.76 13.37
N PRO A 482 17.99 -1.25 12.13
CA PRO A 482 17.02 -1.44 11.07
C PRO A 482 16.80 -2.94 10.80
N ARG A 483 15.54 -3.39 10.88
CA ARG A 483 15.16 -4.79 10.68
C ARG A 483 14.42 -4.92 9.36
N ILE A 484 14.92 -5.78 8.47
CA ILE A 484 14.29 -6.05 7.18
C ILE A 484 14.24 -7.55 6.93
N SER A 485 13.12 -8.05 6.40
CA SER A 485 13.01 -9.42 5.93
C SER A 485 13.25 -9.45 4.42
N MET A 486 14.50 -9.62 4.00
CA MET A 486 14.82 -9.78 2.58
C MET A 486 14.54 -11.24 2.15
N THR A 487 13.28 -11.61 1.97
CA THR A 487 12.91 -12.97 1.50
C THR A 487 13.19 -13.23 0.01
N SER A 488 13.88 -12.33 -0.69
CA SER A 488 14.23 -12.52 -2.11
C SER A 488 15.50 -11.80 -2.57
N VAL A 489 16.37 -11.34 -1.66
CA VAL A 489 17.70 -10.87 -2.05
C VAL A 489 18.65 -11.98 -1.61
N PRO A 490 19.29 -12.73 -2.54
CA PRO A 490 20.39 -13.60 -2.13
C PRO A 490 21.37 -12.74 -1.32
N PRO A 491 22.03 -13.28 -0.28
CA PRO A 491 22.94 -12.50 0.54
C PRO A 491 23.82 -11.68 -0.37
N LEU A 492 23.89 -10.37 -0.12
CA LEU A 492 24.79 -9.43 -0.80
C LEU A 492 26.21 -9.97 -0.62
N SER A 493 26.57 -10.90 -1.49
CA SER A 493 27.89 -10.94 -2.08
C SER A 493 27.99 -9.58 -2.77
N PRO A 494 29.11 -8.85 -2.63
CA PRO A 494 29.29 -7.61 -3.39
C PRO A 494 28.95 -7.94 -4.84
N LEU A 495 28.13 -7.09 -5.45
CA LEU A 495 27.47 -7.30 -6.72
C LEU A 495 28.53 -7.50 -7.84
N ILE A 496 29.10 -8.69 -7.90
CA ILE A 496 29.98 -9.17 -8.96
C ILE A 496 29.06 -9.89 -9.92
N LEU A 497 28.62 -9.17 -10.95
CA LEU A 497 28.02 -9.72 -12.15
C LEU A 497 28.96 -10.79 -12.74
N LYS A 498 28.70 -12.06 -12.45
CA LYS A 498 29.37 -13.21 -13.09
C LYS A 498 28.73 -13.44 -14.47
N MET A 499 29.44 -13.08 -15.54
CA MET A 499 29.14 -13.57 -16.89
C MET A 499 29.79 -14.95 -17.16
N PRO A 500 29.26 -15.77 -18.10
CA PRO A 500 29.76 -17.10 -18.38
C PRO A 500 31.09 -17.07 -19.15
N SER A 501 32.01 -17.97 -18.80
CA SER A 501 33.27 -18.16 -19.52
C SER A 501 33.05 -18.83 -20.88
N MET A 502 33.48 -18.18 -21.97
CA MET A 502 33.76 -18.87 -23.24
C MET A 502 35.26 -18.80 -23.55
N ARG A 503 35.91 -19.97 -23.59
CA ARG A 503 37.20 -20.17 -24.26
C ARG A 503 36.91 -20.68 -25.67
N GLY A 504 37.43 -20.01 -26.71
CA GLY A 504 37.43 -20.51 -28.09
C GLY A 504 37.82 -19.45 -29.11
N SER A 505 38.82 -19.78 -29.94
CA SER A 505 39.64 -18.92 -30.81
C SER A 505 38.94 -18.11 -31.93
N ALA A 506 39.40 -16.84 -32.05
CA ALA A 506 39.73 -16.04 -33.24
C ALA A 506 38.78 -16.01 -34.47
N THR A 507 38.22 -14.83 -34.77
CA THR A 507 38.61 -13.96 -35.91
C THR A 507 37.87 -12.60 -35.84
N ARG A 508 38.50 -11.55 -36.37
CA ARG A 508 38.18 -10.12 -36.20
C ARG A 508 36.79 -9.70 -36.74
N THR A 509 35.99 -9.02 -35.91
CA THR A 509 35.48 -7.63 -36.03
C THR A 509 34.41 -7.38 -34.96
N SER A 510 34.33 -6.14 -34.44
CA SER A 510 33.37 -5.58 -33.46
C SER A 510 33.65 -5.75 -31.93
N TRP A 511 33.68 -4.58 -31.25
CA TRP A 511 33.68 -4.18 -29.81
C TRP A 511 34.18 -5.16 -28.72
N PRO A 512 35.05 -4.69 -27.79
CA PRO A 512 34.54 -4.11 -26.52
C PRO A 512 35.46 -3.08 -25.82
N ALA A 513 34.92 -2.27 -24.89
CA ALA A 513 35.70 -1.73 -23.78
C ALA A 513 34.81 -1.61 -22.52
N TRP A 514 35.34 -2.17 -21.42
CA TRP A 514 34.65 -2.50 -20.16
C TRP A 514 35.09 -1.57 -18.99
N SER A 515 34.11 -1.30 -18.11
CA SER A 515 34.11 -1.12 -16.63
C SER A 515 35.26 -0.46 -15.83
N ILE A 516 34.86 0.62 -15.13
CA ILE A 516 34.86 0.91 -13.67
C ILE A 516 36.14 0.61 -12.84
N ARG A 517 36.65 1.68 -12.19
CA ARG A 517 37.41 1.63 -10.95
C ARG A 517 36.88 2.68 -9.97
N PHE A 518 36.49 2.25 -8.77
CA PHE A 518 36.58 3.06 -7.55
C PHE A 518 37.32 2.25 -6.48
N ALA A 519 38.05 2.98 -5.63
CA ALA A 519 39.13 2.50 -4.77
C ALA A 519 38.69 1.51 -3.69
#